data_AF-A0A523QTJ7-F1
#
_entry.id   AF-A0A523QTJ7-F1
#
_cell.length_a   1.000
_cell.length_b   1.000
_cell.length_c   1.000
_cell.angle_alpha   90.00
_cell.angle_beta   90.00
_cell.angle_gamma   90.00
#
_symmetry.space_group_name_H-M   'P 1'
#
loop_
_entity.id
_entity.type
_entity.pdbx_description
1 polymer ?
#
loop_
_entity_poly.entity_id
_entity_poly.type
_entity_poly.pdbx_seq_one_letter_code
_entity_poly.pdbx_strand_id
1 'polypeptide(L)'
;MTDIEPKKALQIDEDEKLLPLVIEIIPGHAAEGLIDIYEPGSHEGKSLRKLCDRTLSKKNLTIEEQLIAEDVARQLEGGKLLCRGQEVEGTALEFAISEETEAGEKYLYVPIRAIKPQEGGIGLIIFD
;
A
#
# COMPACT_ATOMS: atom_id res chain seq x y z
N MET A 1 28.69 -19.25 11.70
CA MET A 1 27.81 -18.76 12.77
C MET A 1 27.35 -17.38 12.35
N THR A 2 26.04 -17.23 12.38
CA THR A 2 25.22 -16.19 11.78
C THR A 2 25.41 -14.85 12.50
N ASP A 3 25.83 -13.81 11.78
CA ASP A 3 25.61 -12.42 12.23
C ASP A 3 24.56 -11.83 11.29
N ILE A 4 23.29 -12.07 11.64
CA ILE A 4 22.18 -11.33 11.04
C ILE A 4 22.11 -10.04 11.84
N GLU A 5 22.70 -8.98 11.28
CA GLU A 5 22.48 -7.62 11.76
C GLU A 5 20.95 -7.38 11.82
N PRO A 6 20.40 -6.99 12.98
CA PRO A 6 19.01 -6.60 13.04
C PRO A 6 18.83 -5.36 12.16
N LYS A 7 18.05 -5.49 11.08
CA LYS A 7 17.64 -4.37 10.23
C LYS A 7 17.12 -3.26 11.14
N LYS A 8 17.90 -2.17 11.19
CA LYS A 8 17.61 -0.90 11.85
C LYS A 8 16.11 -0.59 11.76
N ALA A 9 15.44 -0.52 12.90
CA ALA A 9 14.17 0.18 12.99
C ALA A 9 14.43 1.61 12.49
N LEU A 10 13.75 1.99 11.41
CA LEU A 10 13.88 3.27 10.72
C LEU A 10 13.63 4.40 11.74
N GLN A 11 14.67 5.17 12.04
CA GLN A 11 14.49 6.51 12.60
C GLN A 11 13.90 7.33 11.47
N ILE A 12 12.58 7.45 11.46
CA ILE A 12 11.86 8.28 10.50
C ILE A 12 12.17 9.74 10.86
N ASP A 13 12.80 10.46 9.94
CA ASP A 13 13.18 11.85 10.15
C ASP A 13 11.91 12.72 10.29
N GLU A 14 11.92 13.75 11.15
CA GLU A 14 10.75 14.62 11.33
C GLU A 14 10.39 15.34 10.01
N ASP A 15 11.38 15.57 9.14
CA ASP A 15 11.19 16.11 7.79
C ASP A 15 10.35 15.17 6.90
N GLU A 16 10.53 13.84 7.02
CA GLU A 16 9.77 12.87 6.22
C GLU A 16 8.28 12.82 6.61
N LYS A 17 7.92 13.16 7.84
CA LYS A 17 6.52 13.25 8.29
C LYS A 17 5.77 14.41 7.63
N LEU A 18 6.50 15.45 7.22
CA LEU A 18 5.97 16.65 6.59
C LEU A 18 5.93 16.56 5.05
N LEU A 19 6.24 15.40 4.47
CA LEU A 19 6.09 15.17 3.04
C LEU A 19 4.65 14.76 2.69
N PRO A 20 4.17 15.15 1.49
CA PRO A 20 2.92 14.61 0.97
C PRO A 20 3.05 13.10 0.79
N LEU A 21 1.95 12.37 1.03
CA LEU A 21 1.90 10.92 0.89
C LEU A 21 0.98 10.54 -0.28
N VAL A 22 1.52 9.78 -1.22
CA VAL A 22 0.81 9.19 -2.34
C VAL A 22 0.57 7.72 -2.03
N ILE A 23 -0.70 7.34 -1.96
CA ILE A 23 -1.12 5.94 -1.88
C ILE A 23 -1.65 5.52 -3.24
N GLU A 24 -1.18 4.38 -3.73
CA GLU A 24 -1.71 3.74 -4.93
C GLU A 24 -2.20 2.34 -4.61
N ILE A 25 -3.49 2.07 -4.82
CA ILE A 25 -4.11 0.76 -4.59
C ILE A 25 -4.34 0.06 -5.92
N ILE A 26 -3.54 -0.96 -6.19
CA ILE A 26 -3.47 -1.66 -7.46
C ILE A 26 -4.19 -3.02 -7.34
N PRO A 27 -5.22 -3.31 -8.15
CA PRO A 27 -5.89 -4.59 -8.13
C PRO A 27 -5.03 -5.67 -8.78
N GLY A 28 -4.77 -6.76 -8.04
CA GLY A 28 -4.03 -7.93 -8.52
C GLY A 28 -2.72 -7.57 -9.22
N HIS A 29 -2.60 -7.96 -10.49
CA HIS A 29 -1.44 -7.74 -11.35
C HIS A 29 -1.63 -6.58 -12.34
N ALA A 30 -2.59 -5.68 -12.10
CA ALA A 30 -2.79 -4.51 -12.95
C ALA A 30 -1.54 -3.61 -12.98
N ALA A 31 -1.42 -2.85 -14.07
CA ALA A 31 -0.36 -1.87 -14.27
C ALA A 31 -0.65 -0.54 -13.55
N GLU A 32 -1.93 -0.23 -13.31
CA GLU A 32 -2.40 1.03 -12.74
C GLU A 32 -3.30 0.77 -11.54
N GLY A 33 -3.24 1.65 -10.54
CA GLY A 33 -4.08 1.61 -9.35
C GLY A 33 -4.88 2.90 -9.11
N LEU A 34 -5.73 2.84 -8.08
CA LEU A 34 -6.45 4.00 -7.59
C LEU A 34 -5.49 4.84 -6.74
N ILE A 35 -5.23 6.07 -7.18
CA ILE A 35 -4.29 6.98 -6.53
C ILE A 35 -5.03 7.98 -5.64
N ASP A 36 -4.48 8.23 -4.46
CA ASP A 36 -4.92 9.32 -3.59
C ASP A 36 -3.72 10.01 -2.94
N ILE A 37 -3.81 11.34 -2.86
CA ILE A 37 -2.73 12.18 -2.35
C ILE A 37 -3.18 12.80 -1.03
N TYR A 38 -2.36 12.58 -0.01
CA TYR A 38 -2.53 13.07 1.34
C TYR A 38 -1.57 14.24 1.57
N GLU A 39 -2.12 15.36 2.03
CA GLU A 39 -1.33 16.54 2.38
C GLU A 39 -0.30 16.22 3.49
N PRO A 40 0.83 16.96 3.53
CA PRO A 40 1.77 16.95 4.66
C PRO A 40 1.08 16.89 6.03
N GLY A 41 1.53 15.98 6.89
CA GLY A 41 0.97 15.80 8.24
C GLY A 41 -0.42 15.15 8.31
N SER A 42 -1.19 15.09 7.21
CA SER A 42 -2.56 14.57 7.22
C SER A 42 -2.63 13.03 7.39
N HIS A 43 -1.51 12.34 7.20
CA HIS A 43 -1.34 10.90 7.36
C HIS A 43 -0.71 10.51 8.70
N GLU A 44 -0.26 11.47 9.51
CA GLU A 44 0.38 11.21 10.80
C GLU A 44 -0.56 10.51 11.78
N GLY A 45 -0.02 9.52 12.50
CA GLY A 45 -0.76 8.74 13.50
C GLY A 45 -1.89 7.86 12.93
N LYS A 46 -2.08 7.82 11.61
CA LYS A 46 -3.06 6.95 10.97
C LYS A 46 -2.39 5.66 10.53
N SER A 47 -3.09 4.55 10.73
CA SER A 47 -2.66 3.28 10.15
C SER A 47 -2.81 3.33 8.63
N LEU A 48 -1.91 2.65 7.92
CA LEU A 48 -1.97 2.52 6.46
C LEU A 48 -3.32 1.99 6.01
N ARG A 49 -3.85 0.97 6.71
CA ARG A 49 -5.19 0.43 6.45
C ARG A 49 -6.29 1.49 6.46
N LYS A 50 -6.31 2.39 7.44
CA LYS A 50 -7.32 3.47 7.50
C LYS A 50 -7.20 4.44 6.33
N LEU A 51 -5.97 4.69 5.86
CA LEU A 51 -5.75 5.52 4.68
C LEU A 51 -6.26 4.80 3.43
N CYS A 52 -5.99 3.50 3.28
CA CYS A 52 -6.55 2.69 2.20
C CYS A 52 -8.08 2.73 2.19
N ASP A 53 -8.71 2.49 3.34
CA ASP A 53 -10.16 2.49 3.49
C ASP A 53 -10.75 3.84 3.08
N ARG A 54 -10.09 4.94 3.43
CA ARG A 54 -10.49 6.30 3.04
C ARG A 54 -10.39 6.51 1.53
N THR A 55 -9.28 6.07 0.92
CA THR A 55 -9.06 6.15 -0.53
C THR A 55 -10.11 5.34 -1.29
N LEU A 56 -10.44 4.13 -0.83
CA LEU A 56 -11.48 3.28 -1.43
C LEU A 56 -12.91 3.81 -1.22
N SER A 57 -13.13 4.66 -0.22
CA SER A 57 -14.44 5.24 0.10
C SER A 57 -14.73 6.55 -0.65
N LYS A 58 -13.85 6.98 -1.57
CA LYS A 58 -13.98 8.22 -2.32
C LYS A 58 -15.19 8.14 -3.27
N LYS A 59 -16.06 9.15 -3.22
CA LYS A 59 -17.36 9.14 -3.94
C LYS A 59 -17.33 9.80 -5.32
N ASN A 60 -16.38 10.71 -5.55
CA ASN A 60 -16.26 11.46 -6.80
C ASN A 60 -15.14 10.85 -7.64
N LEU A 61 -15.38 9.66 -8.19
CA LEU A 61 -14.45 8.96 -9.06
C LEU A 61 -14.78 9.25 -10.52
N THR A 62 -13.75 9.34 -11.35
CA THR A 62 -13.88 9.24 -12.80
C THR A 62 -14.30 7.82 -13.20
N ILE A 63 -14.70 7.63 -14.46
CA ILE A 63 -15.10 6.30 -14.96
C ILE A 63 -13.93 5.30 -14.83
N GLU A 64 -12.71 5.73 -15.14
CA GLU A 64 -11.50 4.89 -15.04
C GLU A 64 -11.21 4.52 -13.58
N GLU A 65 -11.21 5.49 -12.67
CA GLU A 65 -11.04 5.23 -11.24
C GLU A 65 -12.13 4.34 -10.67
N GLN A 66 -13.38 4.48 -11.14
CA GLN A 66 -14.48 3.62 -10.72
C GLN A 66 -14.24 2.16 -11.13
N LEU A 67 -13.79 1.91 -12.36
CA LEU A 67 -13.46 0.55 -12.83
C LEU A 67 -12.34 -0.07 -12.00
N ILE A 68 -11.32 0.71 -11.64
CA ILE A 68 -10.23 0.25 -10.76
C ILE A 68 -10.77 -0.04 -9.36
N ALA A 69 -11.59 0.83 -8.79
CA ALA A 69 -12.18 0.65 -7.47
C ALA A 69 -13.08 -0.60 -7.40
N GLU A 70 -13.87 -0.85 -8.45
CA GLU A 70 -14.67 -2.07 -8.60
C GLU A 70 -13.78 -3.32 -8.67
N ASP A 71 -12.67 -3.27 -9.40
CA ASP A 71 -11.74 -4.39 -9.46
C ASP A 71 -11.05 -4.64 -8.11
N VAL A 72 -10.61 -3.58 -7.43
CA VAL A 72 -10.07 -3.67 -6.08
C VAL A 72 -11.09 -4.30 -5.13
N ALA A 73 -12.35 -3.87 -5.17
CA ALA A 73 -13.40 -4.44 -4.35
C ALA A 73 -13.55 -5.95 -4.57
N ARG A 74 -13.56 -6.42 -5.83
CA ARG A 74 -13.59 -7.85 -6.17
C ARG A 74 -12.37 -8.61 -5.66
N GLN A 75 -11.18 -8.03 -5.77
CA GLN A 75 -9.97 -8.65 -5.23
C GLN A 75 -10.00 -8.79 -3.71
N LEU A 76 -10.64 -7.84 -3.02
CA LEU A 76 -10.77 -7.85 -1.56
C LEU A 76 -11.87 -8.77 -1.03
N GLU A 77 -12.73 -9.34 -1.88
CA GLU A 77 -13.68 -10.39 -1.48
C GLU A 77 -12.94 -11.67 -1.05
N GLY A 78 -12.69 -11.79 0.25
CA GLY A 78 -11.80 -12.81 0.82
C GLY A 78 -10.31 -12.50 0.62
N GLY A 79 -10.00 -11.32 0.10
CA GLY A 79 -8.66 -10.82 -0.22
C GLY A 79 -7.94 -10.09 0.90
N LYS A 80 -6.75 -9.59 0.56
CA LYS A 80 -5.93 -8.77 1.45
C LYS A 80 -5.28 -7.62 0.70
N LEU A 81 -5.01 -6.54 1.44
CA LEU A 81 -4.14 -5.46 0.99
C LEU A 81 -2.71 -5.76 1.44
N LEU A 82 -1.80 -5.86 0.47
CA LEU A 82 -0.40 -6.14 0.71
C LEU A 82 0.47 -4.95 0.26
N CYS A 83 1.49 -4.63 1.04
CA CYS A 83 2.58 -3.77 0.61
C CYS A 83 3.89 -4.56 0.78
N ARG A 84 4.71 -4.63 -0.27
CA ARG A 84 5.98 -5.39 -0.29
C ARG A 84 5.84 -6.85 0.19
N GLY A 85 4.71 -7.50 -0.12
CA GLY A 85 4.42 -8.89 0.25
C GLY A 85 3.95 -9.10 1.70
N GLN A 86 3.77 -8.03 2.48
CA GLN A 86 3.26 -8.07 3.84
C GLN A 86 1.88 -7.43 3.91
N GLU A 87 1.02 -7.92 4.79
CA GLU A 87 -0.27 -7.27 5.03
C GLU A 87 -0.05 -5.87 5.62
N VAL A 88 -0.92 -4.91 5.23
CA VAL A 88 -0.83 -3.51 5.68
C VAL A 88 -1.22 -3.33 7.15
N GLU A 89 -0.36 -3.81 8.04
CA GLU A 89 -0.44 -3.67 9.49
C GLU A 89 0.68 -2.72 9.93
N GLY A 90 0.33 -1.44 10.18
CA GLY A 90 1.29 -0.39 10.54
C GLY A 90 0.87 0.99 10.06
N THR A 91 1.79 1.95 10.14
CA THR A 91 1.68 3.33 9.64
C THR A 91 2.13 3.43 8.20
N ALA A 92 1.73 4.48 7.47
CA ALA A 92 2.17 4.66 6.09
C ALA A 92 3.69 4.78 5.94
N LEU A 93 4.36 5.40 6.92
CA LEU A 93 5.81 5.67 6.91
C LEU A 93 6.64 4.39 6.93
N GLU A 94 6.15 3.33 7.57
CA GLU A 94 6.84 2.03 7.62
C GLU A 94 6.90 1.34 6.25
N PHE A 95 5.97 1.68 5.36
CA PHE A 95 5.83 1.09 4.02
C PHE A 95 6.25 2.05 2.90
N ALA A 96 6.43 3.33 3.20
CA ALA A 96 6.71 4.37 2.22
C ALA A 96 8.10 4.23 1.56
N ILE A 97 8.17 4.79 0.36
CA ILE A 97 9.39 5.04 -0.40
C ILE A 97 9.45 6.56 -0.62
N SER A 98 10.58 7.18 -0.36
CA SER A 98 10.79 8.59 -0.67
C SER A 98 11.15 8.72 -2.15
N GLU A 99 10.32 9.44 -2.90
CA GLU A 99 10.45 9.69 -4.33
C GLU A 99 10.59 11.21 -4.58
N GLU A 100 11.01 11.58 -5.79
CA GLU A 100 11.20 12.98 -6.19
C GLU A 100 10.54 13.22 -7.56
N THR A 101 9.81 14.32 -7.71
CA THR A 101 9.24 14.73 -8.99
C THR A 101 10.32 15.24 -9.94
N GLU A 102 10.00 15.38 -11.23
CA GLU A 102 10.90 16.00 -12.21
C GLU A 102 11.29 17.44 -11.85
N ALA A 103 10.49 18.12 -11.04
CA ALA A 103 10.74 19.48 -10.54
C ALA A 103 11.61 19.52 -9.26
N GLY A 104 12.00 18.36 -8.71
CA GLY A 104 12.77 18.26 -7.47
C GLY A 104 11.94 18.26 -6.19
N GLU A 105 10.62 18.04 -6.28
CA GLU A 105 9.74 18.01 -5.11
C GLU A 105 9.65 16.59 -4.53
N LYS A 106 9.93 16.43 -3.24
CA LYS A 106 9.91 15.12 -2.59
C LYS A 106 8.52 14.74 -2.12
N TYR A 107 8.22 13.44 -2.19
CA TYR A 107 6.98 12.87 -1.67
C TYR A 107 7.21 11.44 -1.19
N LEU A 108 6.30 10.96 -0.35
CA LEU A 108 6.25 9.57 0.08
C LEU A 108 5.31 8.79 -0.82
N TYR A 109 5.73 7.62 -1.27
CA TYR A 109 4.95 6.74 -2.12
C TYR A 109 4.74 5.37 -1.47
N VAL A 110 3.49 4.91 -1.42
CA VAL A 110 3.13 3.59 -0.87
C VAL A 110 2.31 2.81 -1.91
N PRO A 111 2.93 1.83 -2.62
CA PRO A 111 2.22 0.94 -3.51
C PRO A 111 1.54 -0.19 -2.73
N ILE A 112 0.24 -0.38 -2.93
CA ILE A 112 -0.58 -1.36 -2.23
C ILE A 112 -1.24 -2.27 -3.25
N ARG A 113 -1.12 -3.57 -3.04
CA ARG A 113 -1.71 -4.59 -3.90
C ARG A 113 -2.94 -5.18 -3.24
N ALA A 114 -4.10 -5.07 -3.89
CA ALA A 114 -5.29 -5.79 -3.49
C ALA A 114 -5.27 -7.17 -4.15
N ILE A 115 -5.08 -8.22 -3.36
CA ILE A 115 -4.86 -9.57 -3.89
C ILE A 115 -5.85 -10.54 -3.24
N LYS A 116 -6.60 -11.26 -4.08
CA LYS A 116 -7.38 -12.43 -3.65
C LYS A 116 -6.47 -13.63 -3.36
N PRO A 117 -6.75 -14.47 -2.35
CA PRO A 117 -6.10 -15.77 -2.19
C PRO A 117 -6.15 -16.57 -3.48
N GLN A 118 -5.03 -17.21 -3.82
CA GLN A 118 -4.98 -18.11 -4.97
C GLN A 118 -5.82 -19.36 -4.67
N GLU A 119 -6.86 -19.58 -5.46
CA GLU A 119 -7.67 -20.81 -5.46
C GLU A 119 -6.93 -21.87 -6.28
N GLY A 120 -6.06 -22.68 -5.67
CA GLY A 120 -5.37 -23.74 -6.45
C GLY A 120 -4.24 -24.52 -5.77
N GLY A 121 -3.78 -24.15 -4.58
CA GLY A 121 -2.77 -24.94 -3.86
C GLY A 121 -3.40 -26.04 -3.04
N ILE A 122 -3.69 -27.22 -3.63
CA ILE A 122 -3.96 -28.42 -2.82
C ILE A 122 -2.64 -28.77 -2.14
N GLY A 123 -2.43 -28.32 -0.90
CA GLY A 123 -1.30 -28.71 -0.07
C GLY A 123 -1.45 -30.15 0.39
N LEU A 124 -1.52 -31.10 -0.54
CA LEU A 124 -1.40 -32.52 -0.22
C LEU A 124 0.09 -32.80 -0.04
N ILE A 125 0.60 -32.51 1.16
CA ILE A 125 1.89 -33.05 1.61
C ILE A 125 1.64 -34.54 1.83
N ILE A 126 1.93 -35.35 0.81
CA ILE A 126 2.07 -36.79 0.98
C ILE A 126 3.41 -36.99 1.71
N PHE A 127 3.35 -37.40 2.97
CA PHE A 127 4.49 -38.00 3.64
C PHE A 127 4.62 -39.43 3.11
N ASP A 128 5.72 -39.72 2.43
CA ASP A 128 6.24 -41.09 2.23
C ASP A 128 7.44 -41.29 3.16
#